data_AF-A0A7S3NVA2-F1
#
_entry.id   AF-A0A7S3NVA2-F1
#
_cell.length_a   1.000
_cell.length_b   1.000
_cell.length_c   1.000
_cell.angle_alpha   90.00
_cell.angle_beta   90.00
_cell.angle_gamma   90.00
#
_symmetry.space_group_name_H-M   'P 1'
#
loop_
_entity.id
_entity.type
_entity.pdbx_description
1 polymer ?
#
loop_
_entity_poly.entity_id
_entity_poly.type
_entity_poly.pdbx_seq_one_letter_code
_entity_poly.pdbx_strand_id
1 'polypeptide(L)'
;MISRENLSNILKTYAFYNPEIEYCQGMNFLAGFFYFYYKDEEKAFKAMLGLINKFDLTELFNTTLPRLKLYFYVLDRLISMYLPELHEHFKNEYITSSLFSSAWFITCFCNT
;
A
#
# COMPACT_ATOMS: atom_id res chain seq x y z
N MET A 1 5.97 -22.00 -7.62
CA MET A 1 5.04 -21.76 -6.50
C MET A 1 5.69 -20.70 -5.61
N ILE A 2 4.96 -19.69 -5.12
CA ILE A 2 5.56 -18.67 -4.23
C ILE A 2 5.78 -19.35 -2.88
N SER A 3 7.04 -19.56 -2.47
CA SER A 3 7.31 -20.09 -1.14
C SER A 3 7.11 -18.97 -0.11
N ARG A 4 6.59 -19.33 1.07
CA ARG A 4 6.48 -18.37 2.19
C ARG A 4 7.85 -17.86 2.63
N GLU A 5 8.88 -18.66 2.44
CA GLU A 5 10.26 -18.35 2.79
C GLU A 5 10.82 -17.21 1.93
N ASN A 6 10.59 -17.26 0.61
CA ASN A 6 11.11 -16.24 -0.31
C ASN A 6 10.48 -14.86 -0.03
N LEU A 7 9.17 -14.83 0.27
CA LEU A 7 8.51 -13.60 0.69
C LEU A 7 9.02 -13.12 2.05
N SER A 8 9.24 -14.03 3.00
CA SER A 8 9.79 -13.68 4.31
C SER A 8 11.17 -13.06 4.18
N ASN A 9 12.02 -13.59 3.32
CA ASN A 9 13.36 -13.05 3.06
C ASN A 9 13.29 -11.63 2.50
N ILE A 10 12.50 -11.40 1.46
CA ILE A 10 12.32 -10.05 0.86
C ILE A 10 11.86 -9.03 1.90
N LEU A 11 10.87 -9.39 2.74
CA LEU A 11 10.32 -8.49 3.76
C LEU A 11 11.31 -8.24 4.91
N LYS A 12 12.06 -9.26 5.33
CA LYS A 12 13.13 -9.10 6.33
C LYS A 12 14.25 -8.21 5.81
N THR A 13 14.66 -8.38 4.54
CA THR A 13 15.65 -7.50 3.89
C THR A 13 15.15 -6.06 3.86
N TYR A 14 13.87 -5.84 3.59
CA TYR A 14 13.28 -4.50 3.65
C TYR A 14 13.31 -3.90 5.06
N ALA A 15 12.88 -4.65 6.08
CA ALA A 15 12.90 -4.17 7.47
C ALA A 15 14.34 -3.86 7.95
N PHE A 16 15.33 -4.64 7.50
CA PHE A 16 16.73 -4.35 7.76
C PHE A 16 17.23 -3.08 7.04
N TYR A 17 16.77 -2.86 5.80
CA TYR A 17 17.16 -1.69 5.01
C TYR A 17 16.51 -0.38 5.52
N ASN A 18 15.26 -0.44 5.98
CA ASN A 18 14.49 0.70 6.48
C ASN A 18 14.01 0.46 7.93
N PRO A 19 14.90 0.55 8.94
CA PRO A 19 14.57 0.25 10.33
C PRO A 19 13.54 1.21 10.96
N GLU A 20 13.30 2.39 10.38
CA GLU A 20 12.29 3.33 10.89
C GLU A 20 10.85 2.91 10.54
N ILE A 21 10.66 2.23 9.40
CA ILE A 21 9.35 1.72 8.96
C ILE A 21 9.18 0.26 9.36
N GLU A 22 10.27 -0.49 9.33
CA GLU A 22 10.27 -1.94 9.45
C GLU A 22 9.30 -2.59 8.44
N TYR A 23 8.37 -3.41 8.91
CA TYR A 23 7.33 -4.04 8.11
C TYR A 23 5.97 -3.39 8.38
N CYS A 24 5.37 -2.80 7.35
CA CYS A 24 3.98 -2.37 7.39
C CYS A 24 3.04 -3.47 6.84
N GLN A 25 1.91 -3.70 7.51
CA GLN A 25 0.93 -4.68 7.08
C GLN A 25 0.41 -4.36 5.67
N GLY A 26 0.60 -5.28 4.73
CA GLY A 26 0.20 -5.12 3.33
C GLY A 26 1.38 -5.09 2.35
N MET A 27 2.59 -4.83 2.83
CA MET A 27 3.82 -4.89 2.00
C MET A 27 4.09 -6.29 1.42
N ASN A 28 3.58 -7.33 2.08
CA ASN A 28 3.65 -8.71 1.58
C ASN A 28 2.97 -8.89 0.23
N PHE A 29 1.93 -8.11 -0.09
CA PHE A 29 1.28 -8.16 -1.41
C PHE A 29 2.16 -7.55 -2.50
N LEU A 30 2.86 -6.45 -2.21
CA LEU A 30 3.83 -5.86 -3.13
C LEU A 30 5.01 -6.80 -3.37
N ALA A 31 5.58 -7.37 -2.31
CA ALA A 31 6.64 -8.38 -2.41
C ALA A 31 6.17 -9.60 -3.21
N GLY A 32 4.93 -10.06 -2.96
CA GLY A 32 4.28 -11.15 -3.70
C GLY A 32 4.13 -10.86 -5.19
N PHE A 33 3.65 -9.68 -5.53
CA PHE A 33 3.47 -9.24 -6.92
C PHE A 33 4.81 -9.20 -7.68
N PHE A 34 5.83 -8.54 -7.12
CA PHE A 34 7.14 -8.46 -7.76
C PHE A 34 7.82 -9.82 -7.85
N TYR A 35 7.75 -10.63 -6.79
CA TYR A 35 8.29 -11.99 -6.84
C TYR A 35 7.55 -12.87 -7.86
N PHE A 36 6.24 -12.71 -8.01
CA PHE A 36 5.48 -13.41 -9.03
C PHE A 36 5.99 -13.08 -10.43
N TYR A 37 6.34 -11.82 -10.70
CA TYR A 37 6.83 -11.40 -12.01
C TYR A 37 8.29 -11.81 -12.26
N TYR A 38 9.19 -11.52 -11.32
CA TYR A 38 10.63 -11.73 -11.53
C TYR A 38 11.11 -13.16 -11.23
N LYS A 39 10.40 -13.91 -10.37
CA LYS A 39 10.81 -15.23 -9.85
C LYS A 39 12.21 -15.24 -9.21
N ASP A 40 12.64 -14.10 -8.70
CA ASP A 40 13.98 -13.84 -8.16
C ASP A 40 13.86 -12.87 -6.97
N GLU A 41 14.41 -13.23 -5.81
CA GLU A 41 14.24 -12.46 -4.57
C GLU A 41 14.92 -11.08 -4.65
N GLU A 42 16.12 -11.02 -5.19
CA GLU A 42 16.90 -9.79 -5.27
C GLU A 42 16.23 -8.78 -6.21
N LYS A 43 15.79 -9.25 -7.39
CA LYS A 43 15.05 -8.41 -8.35
C LYS A 43 13.71 -7.96 -7.79
N ALA A 44 12.99 -8.85 -7.11
CA ALA A 44 11.72 -8.50 -6.48
C ALA A 44 11.89 -7.46 -5.38
N PHE A 45 12.89 -7.62 -4.51
CA PHE A 45 13.26 -6.65 -3.49
C PHE A 45 13.62 -5.29 -4.10
N LYS A 46 14.51 -5.27 -5.10
CA LYS A 46 14.93 -4.04 -5.78
C LYS A 46 13.76 -3.33 -6.47
N ALA A 47 12.84 -4.09 -7.08
CA ALA A 47 11.65 -3.52 -7.71
C ALA A 47 10.68 -2.92 -6.67
N MET A 48 10.46 -3.63 -5.55
CA MET A 48 9.65 -3.12 -4.44
C MET A 48 10.26 -1.85 -3.85
N LEU A 49 11.55 -1.86 -3.54
CA LEU A 49 12.26 -0.70 -3.02
C LEU A 49 12.26 0.47 -4.02
N GLY A 50 12.44 0.18 -5.31
CA GLY A 50 12.36 1.15 -6.38
C GLY A 50 10.98 1.81 -6.48
N LEU A 51 9.90 1.05 -6.34
CA LEU A 51 8.53 1.59 -6.28
C LEU A 51 8.37 2.55 -5.09
N ILE A 52 8.78 2.11 -3.89
CA ILE A 52 8.64 2.87 -2.65
C ILE A 52 9.40 4.19 -2.74
N ASN A 53 10.65 4.15 -3.20
CA ASN A 53 11.51 5.33 -3.30
C ASN A 53 11.06 6.27 -4.42
N LYS A 54 10.65 5.74 -5.57
CA LYS A 54 10.24 6.56 -6.73
C LYS A 54 8.98 7.37 -6.47
N PHE A 55 8.04 6.81 -5.70
CA PHE A 55 6.75 7.45 -5.43
C PHE A 55 6.65 8.01 -4.01
N ASP A 56 7.76 8.06 -3.26
CA ASP A 56 7.80 8.59 -1.89
C ASP A 56 6.75 7.94 -0.99
N LEU A 57 6.66 6.61 -1.06
CA LEU A 57 5.66 5.82 -0.31
C LEU A 57 6.12 5.49 1.12
N THR A 58 7.32 5.88 1.52
CA THR A 58 7.86 5.73 2.88
C THR A 58 6.84 6.19 3.93
N GLU A 59 6.30 7.40 3.76
CA GLU A 59 5.28 7.99 4.64
C GLU A 59 3.89 7.32 4.56
N LEU A 60 3.66 6.49 3.55
CA LEU A 60 2.45 5.66 3.46
C LEU A 60 2.52 4.47 4.42
N PHE A 61 3.74 4.01 4.75
CA PHE A 61 3.98 2.84 5.59
C PHE A 61 4.39 3.18 7.03
N ASN A 62 4.60 4.46 7.33
CA ASN A 62 4.91 4.96 8.68
C ASN A 62 3.80 4.58 9.69
N THR A 63 4.16 4.30 10.94
CA THR A 63 3.25 3.92 12.05
C THR A 63 2.05 4.86 12.22
N THR A 64 2.22 6.16 11.96
CA THR A 64 1.15 7.15 12.10
C THR A 64 0.26 7.31 10.85
N LEU A 65 0.67 6.66 9.74
CA LEU A 65 0.05 6.62 8.42
C LEU A 65 -0.40 8.01 7.91
N PRO A 66 0.45 9.06 8.00
CA PRO A 66 0.04 10.43 7.70
C PRO A 66 -0.33 10.59 6.23
N ARG A 67 0.43 9.97 5.32
CA ARG A 67 0.15 9.99 3.88
C ARG A 67 -1.15 9.27 3.53
N LEU A 68 -1.47 8.19 4.23
CA LEU A 68 -2.71 7.45 4.00
C LEU A 68 -3.94 8.28 4.38
N LYS A 69 -3.89 9.00 5.50
CA LYS A 69 -4.97 9.93 5.91
C LYS A 69 -5.18 11.04 4.88
N LEU A 70 -4.08 11.57 4.32
CA LEU A 70 -4.16 12.53 3.23
C LEU A 70 -4.82 11.91 1.98
N TYR A 71 -4.48 10.66 1.64
CA TYR A 71 -5.11 9.97 0.51
C TYR A 71 -6.61 9.73 0.72
N PHE A 72 -7.05 9.41 1.94
CA PHE A 72 -8.49 9.34 2.25
C PHE A 72 -9.18 10.67 2.03
N TYR A 73 -8.60 11.77 2.55
CA TYR A 73 -9.15 13.10 2.33
C TYR A 73 -9.23 13.44 0.84
N VAL A 74 -8.16 13.20 0.08
CA VAL A 74 -8.13 13.44 -1.36
C VAL A 74 -9.19 12.59 -2.07
N LEU A 75 -9.34 11.31 -1.71
CA LEU A 75 -10.34 10.44 -2.30
C LEU A 75 -11.77 10.91 -2.00
N ASP A 76 -12.08 11.29 -0.77
CA ASP A 76 -13.39 11.86 -0.41
C ASP A 76 -13.68 13.14 -1.22
N ARG A 77 -12.66 13.99 -1.43
CA ARG A 77 -12.79 15.18 -2.29
C ARG A 77 -13.01 14.82 -3.75
N LEU A 78 -12.28 13.86 -4.30
CA LEU A 78 -12.47 13.39 -5.67
C LEU A 78 -13.87 12.82 -5.88
N ILE A 79 -14.35 11.98 -4.96
CA ILE A 79 -15.73 11.44 -5.01
C ILE A 79 -16.74 12.59 -4.98
N SER A 80 -16.54 13.61 -4.14
CA SER A 80 -17.44 14.77 -4.11
C SER A 80 -17.49 15.57 -5.42
N MET A 81 -16.38 15.67 -6.16
CA MET A 81 -16.29 16.44 -7.39
C MET A 81 -16.80 15.68 -8.60
N TYR A 82 -16.53 14.38 -8.69
CA TYR A 82 -16.81 13.57 -9.87
C TYR A 82 -18.05 12.68 -9.72
N LEU A 83 -18.45 12.34 -8.48
CA LEU A 83 -19.56 11.45 -8.16
C LEU A 83 -20.41 12.05 -7.01
N PRO A 84 -21.01 13.25 -7.18
CA PRO A 84 -21.68 13.97 -6.10
C PRO A 84 -22.85 13.20 -5.47
N GLU A 85 -23.62 12.44 -6.27
CA GLU A 85 -24.70 11.58 -5.76
C GLU A 85 -24.18 10.48 -4.84
N LEU A 86 -23.06 9.85 -5.22
CA LEU A 86 -22.40 8.84 -4.39
C LEU A 86 -21.84 9.46 -3.11
N HIS A 87 -21.23 10.64 -3.23
CA HIS A 87 -20.70 11.36 -2.07
C HIS A 87 -21.80 11.68 -1.05
N GLU A 88 -22.97 12.12 -1.52
CA GLU A 88 -24.10 12.42 -0.64
C GLU A 88 -24.67 11.15 0.00
N HIS A 89 -24.77 10.05 -0.75
CA HIS A 89 -25.14 8.76 -0.18
C HIS A 89 -24.15 8.30 0.90
N PHE A 90 -22.85 8.38 0.63
CA PHE A 90 -21.81 8.05 1.63
C PHE A 90 -21.92 8.91 2.88
N LYS A 91 -22.20 10.20 2.76
CA LYS A 91 -22.45 11.07 3.92
C LYS A 91 -23.64 10.62 4.75
N ASN A 92 -24.76 10.27 4.10
CA ASN A 92 -25.97 9.81 4.79
C ASN A 92 -25.76 8.48 5.53
N GLU A 93 -24.90 7.61 4.99
CA GLU A 93 -24.55 6.32 5.58
C GLU A 93 -23.32 6.37 6.51
N TYR A 94 -22.78 7.57 6.78
CA TYR A 94 -21.55 7.76 7.58
C TYR A 94 -20.33 6.98 7.04
N ILE A 95 -20.27 6.79 5.72
CA ILE A 95 -19.18 6.12 5.03
C ILE A 95 -18.10 7.14 4.65
N THR A 96 -16.88 6.90 5.11
CA THR A 96 -15.68 7.65 4.69
C THR A 96 -14.76 6.76 3.88
N SER A 97 -13.94 7.35 3.02
CA SER A 97 -12.95 6.61 2.22
C SER A 97 -12.05 5.71 3.07
N SER A 98 -11.75 6.07 4.32
CA SER A 98 -10.92 5.27 5.22
C SER A 98 -11.49 3.88 5.53
N LEU A 99 -12.81 3.68 5.40
CA LEU A 99 -13.47 2.41 5.71
C LEU A 99 -13.21 1.31 4.67
N PHE A 100 -12.94 1.69 3.42
CA PHE A 100 -12.84 0.72 2.31
C PHE A 100 -11.54 0.82 1.50
N SER A 101 -10.87 1.98 1.49
CA SER A 101 -9.76 2.23 0.55
C SER A 101 -8.36 2.03 1.14
N SER A 102 -8.24 1.71 2.44
CA SER A 102 -6.94 1.52 3.09
C SER A 102 -6.08 0.48 2.38
N ALA A 103 -6.66 -0.69 2.07
CA ALA A 103 -6.00 -1.77 1.35
C ALA A 103 -5.59 -1.36 -0.08
N TRP A 104 -6.41 -0.55 -0.77
CA TRP A 104 -6.11 -0.10 -2.12
C TRP A 104 -4.81 0.69 -2.18
N PHE A 105 -4.65 1.64 -1.24
CA PHE A 105 -3.46 2.48 -1.18
C PHE A 105 -2.24 1.70 -0.68
N ILE A 106 -2.35 1.01 0.46
CA ILE A 106 -1.21 0.32 1.09
C ILE A 106 -0.67 -0.80 0.20
N THR A 107 -1.55 -1.55 -0.47
CA THR A 107 -1.14 -2.70 -1.29
C THR A 107 -0.98 -2.34 -2.77
N CYS A 108 -1.21 -1.07 -3.15
CA CYS A 108 -1.31 -0.65 -4.55
C CYS A 108 -2.21 -1.60 -5.37
N PHE A 109 -3.38 -1.94 -4.83
CA PHE A 109 -4.35 -2.87 -5.42
C PHE A 109 -3.87 -4.33 -5.62
N CYS A 110 -2.72 -4.72 -5.06
CA CYS A 110 -2.22 -6.09 -5.18
C CYS A 110 -2.95 -7.11 -4.28
N ASN A 111 -3.88 -6.66 -3.43
CA ASN A 111 -4.72 -7.50 -2.56
C ASN A 111 -6.19 -7.55 -2.99
N THR A 112 -6.50 -7.10 -4.20
CA THR A 112 -7.88 -7.08 -4.75
C THR A 112 -8.05 -8.06 -5.88
#